data_AF-A0A1X2DII5-F1
#
_entry.id   AF-A0A1X2DII5-F1
#
_cell.length_a   1.000
_cell.length_b   1.000
_cell.length_c   1.000
_cell.angle_alpha   90.00
_cell.angle_beta   90.00
_cell.angle_gamma   90.00
#
_symmetry.space_group_name_H-M   'P 1'
#
loop_
_entity.id
_entity.type
_entity.pdbx_description
1 polymer ?
#
loop_
_entity_poly.entity_id
_entity_poly.type
_entity_poly.pdbx_seq_one_letter_code
_entity_poly.pdbx_strand_id
1 'polypeptide(L)'
;MQKETLETVRSLVSDGLFSLGAMSGDDGSWVEWNEPLATSMQKISDAYVNHYDDPAVWIWAAWMKLTDNGKQVARALGQESTDPV
;
A
#
# COMPACT_ATOMS: atom_id res chain seq x y z
N MET A 1 14.17 -7.62 4.93
CA MET A 1 13.83 -6.79 3.77
C MET A 1 12.43 -7.13 3.25
N GLN A 2 12.21 -8.07 2.32
CA GLN A 2 10.88 -8.28 1.70
C GLN A 2 9.76 -8.63 2.71
N LYS A 3 10.04 -9.53 3.67
CA LYS A 3 9.07 -9.87 4.73
C LYS A 3 8.67 -8.64 5.56
N GLU A 4 9.63 -7.81 5.97
CA GLU A 4 9.38 -6.60 6.76
C GLU A 4 8.59 -5.56 5.96
N THR A 5 8.86 -5.45 4.66
CA THR A 5 8.06 -4.62 3.75
C THR A 5 6.61 -5.07 3.72
N LEU A 6 6.36 -6.37 3.53
CA LEU A 6 5.00 -6.91 3.50
C LEU A 6 4.28 -6.79 4.85
N GLU A 7 4.98 -6.99 5.97
CA GLU A 7 4.40 -6.74 7.30
C GLU A 7 4.04 -5.27 7.51
N THR A 8 4.89 -4.34 7.05
CA THR A 8 4.59 -2.90 7.11
C THR A 8 3.37 -2.54 6.27
N VAL A 9 3.25 -3.08 5.05
CA VAL A 9 2.06 -2.86 4.22
C VAL A 9 0.82 -3.42 4.92
N ARG A 10 0.90 -4.63 5.48
CA ARG A 10 -0.19 -5.25 6.21
C ARG A 10 -0.62 -4.41 7.41
N SER A 11 0.32 -3.90 8.22
CA SER A 11 -0.02 -3.10 9.40
C SER A 11 -0.70 -1.79 9.00
N LEU A 12 -0.15 -1.06 8.03
CA LEU A 12 -0.72 0.20 7.55
C LEU A 12 -2.15 0.05 7.02
N VAL A 13 -2.44 -1.05 6.33
CA VAL A 13 -3.78 -1.33 5.81
C VAL A 13 -4.71 -1.84 6.91
N SER A 14 -4.22 -2.71 7.79
CA SER A 14 -4.98 -3.22 8.94
C SER A 14 -5.37 -2.12 9.92
N ASP A 15 -4.52 -1.11 10.10
CA ASP A 15 -4.78 0.09 10.91
C ASP A 15 -5.71 1.09 10.19
N GLY A 16 -6.15 0.75 8.98
CA GLY A 16 -7.07 1.57 8.18
C GLY A 16 -6.45 2.86 7.66
N LEU A 17 -5.11 2.95 7.57
CA LEU A 17 -4.41 4.15 7.08
C LEU A 17 -4.32 4.15 5.56
N PHE A 18 -4.28 2.97 4.94
CA PHE A 18 -4.23 2.80 3.50
C PHE A 18 -5.26 1.78 3.02
N SER A 19 -5.77 2.00 1.81
CA SER A 19 -6.51 1.01 1.03
C SER A 19 -5.61 0.44 -0.07
N LEU A 20 -5.81 -0.84 -0.41
CA LEU A 20 -5.15 -1.52 -1.52
C LEU A 20 -6.04 -1.55 -2.75
N GLY A 21 -5.42 -1.47 -3.93
CA GLY A 21 -6.13 -1.41 -5.19
C GLY A 21 -5.20 -1.49 -6.39
N ALA A 22 -5.78 -1.25 -7.55
CA ALA A 22 -5.06 -1.14 -8.82
C ALA A 22 -5.47 0.14 -9.54
N MET A 23 -4.58 0.64 -10.39
CA MET A 23 -4.95 1.58 -11.44
C MET A 23 -5.40 0.75 -12.64
N SER A 24 -6.67 0.85 -13.00
CA SER A 24 -7.35 0.00 -13.98
C SER A 24 -8.21 0.83 -14.93
N GLY A 25 -8.64 0.24 -16.04
CA GLY A 25 -9.42 0.92 -17.07
C GLY A 25 -8.56 1.74 -18.03
N ASP A 26 -9.14 2.11 -19.17
CA ASP A 26 -8.44 2.87 -20.22
C ASP A 26 -8.04 4.29 -19.76
N ASP A 27 -8.67 4.79 -18.69
CA ASP A 27 -8.40 6.07 -18.07
C ASP A 27 -7.40 5.99 -16.90
N GLY A 28 -6.95 4.78 -16.53
CA GLY A 28 -6.07 4.56 -15.38
C GLY A 28 -6.73 4.95 -14.06
N SER A 29 -8.05 4.78 -13.94
CA SER A 29 -8.77 5.09 -12.70
C SER A 29 -8.40 4.15 -11.55
N TRP A 30 -8.43 4.69 -10.34
CA TRP A 30 -8.23 3.91 -9.12
C TRP A 30 -9.42 2.97 -8.88
N VAL A 31 -9.13 1.69 -8.67
CA VAL A 31 -10.10 0.67 -8.27
C VAL A 31 -9.62 0.00 -6.99
N GLU A 32 -10.39 0.15 -5.92
CA GLU A 32 -10.13 -0.51 -4.64
C GLU A 32 -10.39 -2.02 -4.73
N TRP A 33 -9.54 -2.81 -4.10
CA TRP A 33 -9.72 -4.25 -4.02
C TRP A 33 -10.70 -4.60 -2.89
N ASN A 34 -11.93 -4.92 -3.26
CA ASN A 34 -12.98 -5.36 -2.33
C ASN A 34 -12.85 -6.84 -1.98
N GLU A 35 -11.73 -7.22 -1.35
CA GLU A 35 -11.43 -8.59 -0.94
C GLU A 35 -10.74 -8.63 0.43
N PRO A 36 -10.66 -9.81 1.09
CA PRO A 36 -9.97 -9.93 2.36
C PRO A 36 -8.49 -9.50 2.25
N LEU A 37 -7.99 -8.76 3.25
CA LEU A 37 -6.59 -8.31 3.28
C LEU A 37 -5.58 -9.44 3.07
N ALA A 38 -5.84 -10.63 3.63
CA ALA A 38 -4.99 -11.80 3.43
C ALA A 38 -4.85 -12.18 1.94
N THR A 39 -5.94 -12.09 1.17
CA THR A 39 -5.94 -12.34 -0.29
C THR A 39 -5.12 -11.30 -1.03
N SER A 40 -5.33 -10.01 -0.72
CA SER A 40 -4.55 -8.91 -1.30
C SER A 40 -3.05 -9.05 -1.01
N MET A 41 -2.70 -9.40 0.24
CA MET A 41 -1.31 -9.60 0.65
C MET A 41 -0.67 -10.80 -0.03
N GLN A 42 -1.43 -11.87 -0.28
CA GLN A 42 -0.92 -13.02 -1.05
C GLN A 42 -0.58 -12.61 -2.47
N LYS A 43 -1.46 -11.87 -3.16
CA LYS A 43 -1.20 -11.35 -4.51
C LYS A 43 0.06 -10.49 -4.58
N ILE A 44 0.23 -9.58 -3.61
CA ILE A 44 1.43 -8.73 -3.52
C ILE A 44 2.67 -9.59 -3.29
N SER A 45 2.59 -10.57 -2.39
CA SER A 45 3.70 -11.50 -2.14
C SER A 45 4.07 -12.29 -3.40
N ASP A 46 3.07 -12.77 -4.14
CA ASP A 46 3.31 -13.56 -5.35
C ASP A 46 4.04 -12.73 -6.42
N ALA A 47 3.66 -11.47 -6.61
CA ALA A 47 4.36 -10.59 -7.54
C ALA A 47 5.74 -10.15 -7.00
N TYR A 48 5.79 -9.59 -5.79
CA TYR A 48 6.97 -8.92 -5.26
C TYR A 48 8.07 -9.86 -4.77
N VAL A 49 7.70 -11.02 -4.21
CA VAL A 49 8.68 -11.98 -3.67
C VAL A 49 9.12 -12.95 -4.75
N ASN A 50 8.17 -13.56 -5.47
CA ASN A 50 8.49 -14.62 -6.42
C ASN A 50 9.09 -14.09 -7.74
N HIS A 51 8.86 -12.81 -8.07
CA HIS A 51 9.38 -12.17 -9.28
C HIS A 51 10.22 -10.93 -8.96
N TYR A 52 10.86 -10.88 -7.80
CA TYR A 52 11.59 -9.69 -7.34
C TYR A 52 12.66 -9.21 -8.34
N ASP A 53 13.29 -10.14 -9.03
CA ASP A 53 14.33 -9.92 -10.04
C ASP A 53 13.79 -9.35 -11.37
N ASP A 54 12.48 -9.30 -11.55
CA ASP A 54 11.82 -8.64 -12.68
C ASP A 54 10.91 -7.49 -12.19
N PRO A 55 11.47 -6.27 -12.04
CA PRO A 55 10.72 -5.08 -11.63
C PRO A 55 9.50 -4.77 -12.47
N ALA A 56 9.50 -5.13 -13.76
CA ALA A 56 8.37 -4.85 -14.64
C ALA A 56 7.12 -5.64 -14.22
N VAL A 57 7.30 -6.78 -13.56
CA VAL A 57 6.21 -7.65 -13.08
C VAL A 57 5.56 -7.11 -11.81
N TRP A 58 6.34 -6.59 -10.86
CA TRP A 58 5.83 -6.26 -9.53
C TRP A 58 5.57 -4.78 -9.25
N ILE A 59 6.20 -3.85 -9.99
CA ILE A 59 6.05 -2.40 -9.71
C ILE A 59 4.61 -1.90 -9.89
N TRP A 60 3.82 -2.59 -10.72
CA TRP A 60 2.41 -2.28 -10.99
C TRP A 60 1.43 -3.23 -10.30
N ALA A 61 1.92 -4.19 -9.52
CA ALA A 61 1.10 -5.26 -8.96
C ALA A 61 0.09 -4.78 -7.92
N ALA A 62 0.39 -3.69 -7.21
CA ALA A 62 -0.50 -3.09 -6.25
C ALA A 62 -0.26 -1.59 -6.14
N TRP A 63 -1.33 -0.87 -5.85
CA TRP A 63 -1.32 0.54 -5.53
C TRP A 63 -1.88 0.75 -4.12
N MET A 64 -1.32 1.73 -3.41
CA MET A 64 -1.74 2.11 -2.07
C MET A 64 -2.29 3.52 -2.08
N LYS A 65 -3.50 3.70 -1.53
CA LYS A 65 -4.14 5.01 -1.42
C LYS A 65 -4.38 5.37 0.04
N LEU A 66 -4.00 6.58 0.45
CA LEU A 66 -4.31 7.09 1.77
C LEU A 66 -5.82 7.15 1.99
N THR A 67 -6.28 6.57 3.09
CA THR A 67 -7.65 6.77 3.58
C THR A 67 -7.78 8.14 4.23
N ASP A 68 -9.00 8.54 4.59
CA ASP A 68 -9.19 9.79 5.35
C ASP A 68 -8.58 9.73 6.76
N ASN A 69 -8.53 8.53 7.36
CA ASN A 69 -7.79 8.32 8.61
C ASN A 69 -6.27 8.47 8.38
N GLY A 70 -5.74 7.81 7.34
CA GLY A 70 -4.34 7.93 6.97
C GLY A 70 -3.91 9.36 6.71
N LYS A 71 -4.74 10.17 6.03
CA LYS A 71 -4.48 11.60 5.81
C LYS A 71 -4.40 12.38 7.13
N GLN A 72 -5.25 12.08 8.10
CA GLN A 72 -5.24 12.76 9.40
C GLN A 72 -3.96 12.42 10.17
N VAL A 73 -3.60 11.14 10.26
CA VAL A 73 -2.35 10.69 10.91
C VAL A 73 -1.12 11.31 10.23
N ALA A 74 -1.06 11.27 8.90
CA ALA A 74 0.05 11.86 8.16
C ALA A 74 0.21 13.37 8.40
N ARG A 75 -0.92 14.11 8.52
CA ARG A 75 -0.91 15.54 8.84
C ARG A 75 -0.38 15.80 10.25
N ALA A 76 -0.82 15.03 11.25
CA ALA A 76 -0.35 15.17 12.62
C ALA A 76 1.16 14.96 12.73
N LEU A 77 1.68 13.87 12.13
CA LEU A 77 3.12 13.58 12.10
C LEU A 77 3.92 14.67 11.36
N GLY A 78 3.37 15.24 10.29
CA GLY A 78 3.99 16.34 9.54
C GLY A 78 4.05 17.65 10.32
N GLN A 79 3.10 17.88 11.24
CA GLN A 79 3.08 19.05 12.12
C GLN A 79 4.08 18.90 13.27
N GLU A 80 4.18 17.71 13.88
CA GLU A 80 5.17 17.41 14.93
C GLU A 80 6.63 17.52 14.45
N SER A 81 6.88 17.32 13.15
CA SER A 81 8.21 17.48 12.54
C SER A 81 8.59 18.94 12.23
N THR A 82 7.70 19.90 12.51
CA THR A 82 7.92 21.35 12.33
C THR A 82 8.07 22.11 13.66
N ASP A 83 8.19 21.42 14.80
CA ASP A 83 8.59 22.06 16.05
C ASP A 83 10.12 22.23 16.11
N PRO A 84 10.65 23.47 16.23
CA PRO A 84 12.09 23.68 16.32
C PRO A 84 12.62 23.20 17.68
N VAL A 85 13.66 22.37 17.64
CA VAL A 85 14.53 22.06 18.79
C VAL A 85 15.28 23.31 19.26
#